data_AF-A0A843LIH9-F1
#
_entry.id   AF-A0A843LIH9-F1
#
_cell.length_a   1.000
_cell.length_b   1.000
_cell.length_c   1.000
_cell.angle_alpha   90.00
_cell.angle_beta   90.00
_cell.angle_gamma   90.00
#
_symmetry.space_group_name_H-M   'P 1'
#
loop_
_entity.id
_entity.type
_entity.pdbx_description
1 polymer ?
#
loop_
_entity_poly.entity_id
_entity_poly.type
_entity_poly.pdbx_seq_one_letter_code
_entity_poly.pdbx_strand_id
1 'polypeptide(L)'
;MALNFEEIRSAADLQRASEEAVWQNFERLAAFIFQENGFDVQRVRVITSGKRRRQYDVIARKDERVFLAECKKWSGSRHRLSALLKAVKQHRERCEFYRAATGENDVVPLIVTLIEEDVLFYEGIPIVPILKLDSFLREEECLPLYLEAQKSA
;
A
#
# COMPACT_ATOMS: atom_id res chain seq x y z
N MET A 1 17.94 18.75 7.35
CA MET A 1 17.75 18.85 5.89
C MET A 1 16.47 18.10 5.56
N ALA A 2 15.50 18.76 4.95
CA ALA A 2 14.28 18.08 4.50
C ALA A 2 14.65 17.13 3.36
N LEU A 3 14.08 15.92 3.36
CA LEU A 3 14.29 14.96 2.29
C LEU A 3 13.59 15.46 1.03
N ASN A 4 14.33 15.57 -0.07
CA ASN A 4 13.77 15.87 -1.38
C ASN A 4 13.40 14.55 -2.07
N PHE A 5 12.10 14.26 -2.22
CA PHE A 5 11.65 13.01 -2.82
C PHE A 5 11.96 12.94 -4.32
N GLU A 6 12.12 14.08 -5.00
CA GLU A 6 12.51 14.14 -6.42
C GLU A 6 13.93 13.60 -6.70
N GLU A 7 14.75 13.50 -5.65
CA GLU A 7 16.09 12.89 -5.68
C GLU A 7 16.04 11.37 -5.45
N ILE A 8 14.91 10.83 -4.97
CA ILE A 8 14.72 9.38 -4.82
C ILE A 8 14.22 8.82 -6.14
N ARG A 9 15.17 8.48 -7.01
CA ARG A 9 14.89 7.94 -8.35
C ARG A 9 15.08 6.43 -8.42
N SER A 10 15.55 5.83 -7.33
CA SER A 10 15.88 4.41 -7.27
C SER A 10 15.82 3.88 -5.84
N ALA A 11 15.71 2.56 -5.74
CA ALA A 11 15.89 1.81 -4.49
C ALA A 11 17.20 2.15 -3.76
N ALA A 12 18.27 2.43 -4.51
CA ALA A 12 19.57 2.80 -3.96
C ALA A 12 19.59 4.23 -3.40
N ASP A 13 18.83 5.16 -3.98
CA ASP A 13 18.63 6.50 -3.43
C ASP A 13 17.84 6.43 -2.11
N LEU A 14 16.87 5.52 -2.05
CA LEU A 14 16.11 5.28 -0.83
C LEU A 14 17.00 4.72 0.30
N GLN A 15 17.88 3.76 -0.01
CA GLN A 15 18.85 3.23 0.97
C GLN A 15 19.86 4.28 1.43
N ARG A 16 20.16 5.29 0.60
CA ARG A 16 21.08 6.40 0.95
C ARG A 16 20.42 7.47 1.82
N ALA A 17 19.10 7.60 1.78
CA ALA A 17 18.37 8.42 2.73
C ALA A 17 18.45 7.79 4.13
N SER A 18 18.70 8.60 5.17
CA SER A 18 18.83 8.04 6.53
C SER A 18 17.55 7.29 6.91
N GLU A 19 17.70 6.11 7.52
CA GLU A 19 16.57 5.27 7.92
C GLU A 19 15.53 6.07 8.72
N GLU A 20 15.97 6.99 9.59
CA GLU A 20 15.11 7.84 10.41
C GLU A 20 14.33 8.89 9.61
N ALA A 21 14.89 9.37 8.49
CA ALA A 21 14.21 10.31 7.62
C ALA A 21 13.33 9.60 6.58
N VAL A 22 13.68 8.40 6.12
CA VAL A 22 12.76 7.49 5.41
C VAL A 22 11.60 7.09 6.32
N TRP A 23 11.89 6.88 7.60
CA TRP A 23 10.94 6.48 8.64
C TRP A 23 9.85 7.51 8.90
N GLN A 24 10.20 8.80 8.98
CA GLN A 24 9.22 9.89 9.12
C GLN A 24 8.41 10.16 7.84
N ASN A 25 8.85 9.61 6.71
CA ASN A 25 8.34 9.94 5.38
C ASN A 25 7.83 8.72 4.59
N PHE A 26 7.69 7.57 5.22
CA PHE A 26 7.40 6.31 4.53
C PHE A 26 6.14 6.36 3.67
N GLU A 27 5.03 6.88 4.21
CA GLU A 27 3.78 7.06 3.46
C GLU A 27 3.91 8.09 2.32
N ARG A 28 4.77 9.11 2.48
CA ARG A 28 5.05 10.10 1.43
C ARG A 28 5.78 9.47 0.27
N LEU A 29 6.73 8.60 0.55
CA LEU A 29 7.44 7.85 -0.48
C LEU A 29 6.52 6.89 -1.23
N ALA A 30 5.70 6.12 -0.51
CA ALA A 30 4.74 5.23 -1.16
C ALA A 30 3.82 6.02 -2.11
N ALA A 31 3.30 7.15 -1.65
CA ALA A 31 2.50 8.05 -2.47
C ALA A 31 3.25 8.62 -3.68
N PHE A 32 4.51 9.03 -3.50
CA PHE A 32 5.34 9.52 -4.60
C PHE A 32 5.51 8.45 -5.69
N ILE A 33 5.81 7.20 -5.32
CA ILE A 33 5.93 6.09 -6.28
C ILE A 33 4.61 5.87 -7.04
N PHE A 34 3.46 5.94 -6.37
CA PHE A 34 2.15 5.91 -7.05
C PHE A 34 1.98 7.09 -8.02
N GLN A 35 2.33 8.31 -7.63
CA GLN A 35 2.24 9.50 -8.48
C GLN A 35 3.10 9.38 -9.74
N GLU A 36 4.35 8.89 -9.60
CA GLU A 36 5.25 8.64 -10.74
C GLU A 36 4.72 7.56 -11.70
N ASN A 37 3.84 6.68 -11.21
CA ASN A 37 3.13 5.68 -12.04
C ASN A 37 1.77 6.19 -12.57
N GLY A 38 1.49 7.48 -12.43
CA GLY A 38 0.32 8.16 -13.01
C GLY A 38 -0.97 8.03 -12.19
N PHE A 39 -0.87 7.72 -10.90
CA PHE A 39 -2.03 7.71 -10.00
C PHE A 39 -2.29 9.09 -9.39
N ASP A 40 -3.56 9.46 -9.22
CA ASP A 40 -3.97 10.53 -8.30
C ASP A 40 -3.96 10.00 -6.86
N VAL A 41 -3.22 10.67 -5.98
CA VAL A 41 -2.91 10.14 -4.65
C VAL A 41 -3.38 11.05 -3.54
N GLN A 42 -4.09 10.46 -2.58
CA GLN A 42 -4.46 11.09 -1.33
C GLN A 42 -3.82 10.35 -0.15
N ARG A 43 -3.14 11.07 0.74
CA ARG A 43 -2.52 10.51 1.95
C ARG A 43 -3.26 10.88 3.22
N VAL A 44 -3.15 10.03 4.24
CA VAL A 44 -3.69 10.24 5.60
C VAL A 44 -5.14 10.70 5.53
N ARG A 45 -5.97 9.93 4.82
CA ARG A 45 -7.38 10.27 4.59
C ARG A 45 -8.26 9.52 5.57
N VAL A 46 -9.22 10.23 6.13
CA VAL A 46 -10.26 9.63 6.98
C VAL A 46 -11.57 9.62 6.21
N ILE A 47 -12.08 8.43 5.93
CA ILE A 47 -13.41 8.23 5.35
C ILE A 47 -14.41 7.98 6.48
N THR A 48 -15.55 8.66 6.42
CA THR A 48 -16.63 8.59 7.41
C THR A 48 -17.91 8.11 6.74
N SER A 49 -18.56 7.10 7.32
CA SER A 49 -19.86 6.60 6.89
C SER A 49 -20.71 6.28 8.12
N GLY A 50 -21.81 7.02 8.28
CA GLY A 50 -22.59 7.04 9.52
C GLY A 50 -21.71 7.41 10.73
N LYS A 51 -21.72 6.56 11.76
CA LYS A 51 -20.90 6.73 12.98
C LYS A 51 -19.50 6.12 12.89
N ARG A 52 -19.15 5.48 11.77
CA ARG A 52 -17.87 4.77 11.60
C ARG A 52 -16.88 5.63 10.84
N ARG A 53 -15.61 5.57 11.26
CA ARG A 53 -14.47 6.27 10.64
C ARG A 53 -13.34 5.28 10.42
N ARG A 54 -12.65 5.39 9.28
CA ARG A 54 -11.44 4.63 8.96
C ARG A 54 -10.40 5.55 8.34
N GLN A 55 -9.16 5.42 8.80
CA GLN A 55 -8.01 6.10 8.22
C GLN A 55 -7.36 5.19 7.17
N TYR A 56 -6.91 5.80 6.09
CA TYR A 56 -6.16 5.20 5.00
C TYR A 56 -4.86 5.97 4.83
N ASP A 57 -3.75 5.24 4.82
CA ASP A 57 -2.42 5.84 4.71
C ASP A 57 -2.22 6.43 3.32
N VAL A 58 -2.52 5.65 2.28
CA VAL A 58 -2.48 6.06 0.88
C VAL A 58 -3.69 5.50 0.13
N ILE A 59 -4.39 6.38 -0.59
CA ILE A 59 -5.44 6.05 -1.56
C ILE A 59 -4.92 6.52 -2.92
N ALA A 60 -4.66 5.60 -3.84
CA ALA A 60 -4.13 5.89 -5.17
C ALA A 60 -5.13 5.46 -6.25
N ARG A 61 -5.56 6.40 -7.09
CA ARG A 61 -6.57 6.18 -8.12
C ARG A 61 -5.99 6.35 -9.51
N LYS A 62 -6.30 5.43 -10.41
CA LYS A 62 -5.99 5.54 -11.83
C LYS A 62 -7.11 4.85 -12.60
N ASP A 63 -7.76 5.60 -13.49
CA ASP A 63 -8.99 5.17 -14.15
C ASP A 63 -10.05 4.74 -13.11
N GLU A 64 -10.66 3.56 -13.26
CA GLU A 64 -11.63 3.02 -12.31
C GLU A 64 -10.99 2.29 -11.12
N ARG A 65 -9.67 2.06 -11.17
CA ARG A 65 -8.94 1.29 -10.16
C ARG A 65 -8.46 2.15 -9.01
N VAL A 66 -8.66 1.64 -7.80
CA VAL A 66 -8.23 2.30 -6.57
C VAL A 66 -7.41 1.36 -5.70
N PHE A 67 -6.13 1.64 -5.56
CA PHE A 67 -5.29 0.99 -4.56
C PHE A 67 -5.50 1.66 -3.20
N LEU A 68 -5.78 0.83 -2.19
CA LEU A 68 -5.72 1.22 -0.78
C LEU A 68 -4.45 0.61 -0.21
N ALA A 69 -3.41 1.42 -0.04
CA ALA A 69 -2.12 0.97 0.44
C ALA A 69 -1.96 1.26 1.93
N GLU A 70 -1.83 0.21 2.74
CA GLU A 70 -1.51 0.28 4.17
C GLU A 70 0.01 0.21 4.34
N CYS A 71 0.60 1.23 4.96
CA CYS A 71 2.03 1.32 5.20
C CYS A 71 2.37 0.67 6.54
N LYS A 72 3.08 -0.47 6.53
CA LYS A 72 3.51 -1.16 7.76
C LYS A 72 5.03 -1.19 7.92
N LYS A 73 5.51 -0.77 9.10
CA LYS A 73 6.82 -1.22 9.59
C LYS A 73 6.66 -2.33 10.60
N TRP A 74 7.43 -3.37 10.38
CA TRP A 74 7.65 -4.43 11.34
C TRP A 74 8.91 -4.14 12.14
N SER A 75 8.83 -4.24 13.46
CA SER A 75 10.01 -4.21 14.33
C SER A 75 10.26 -5.64 14.86
N GLY A 76 11.26 -6.33 14.31
CA GLY A 76 11.78 -7.60 14.87
C GLY A 76 11.09 -8.89 14.40
N SER A 77 11.73 -10.03 14.73
CA SER A 77 11.47 -11.34 14.13
C SER A 77 10.45 -12.23 14.88
N ARG A 78 10.21 -12.00 16.16
CA ARG A 78 9.57 -13.02 17.03
C ARG A 78 8.04 -13.17 16.85
N HIS A 79 7.35 -12.20 16.23
CA HIS A 79 5.89 -12.21 16.05
C HIS A 79 5.39 -11.73 14.67
N ARG A 80 6.25 -11.77 13.63
CA ARG A 80 5.96 -11.18 12.31
C ARG A 80 4.70 -11.75 11.65
N LEU A 81 4.53 -13.08 11.67
CA LEU A 81 3.40 -13.73 10.98
C LEU A 81 2.06 -13.32 11.60
N SER A 82 1.84 -13.51 12.91
CA SER A 82 0.58 -13.15 13.56
C SER A 82 0.22 -11.67 13.40
N ALA A 83 1.21 -10.77 13.49
CA ALA A 83 1.01 -9.35 13.27
C ALA A 83 0.61 -9.05 11.81
N LEU A 84 1.22 -9.75 10.85
CA LEU A 84 0.87 -9.69 9.42
C LEU A 84 -0.56 -10.19 9.17
N LEU A 85 -0.93 -11.36 9.72
CA LEU A 85 -2.29 -11.91 9.64
C LEU A 85 -3.33 -10.90 10.09
N LYS A 86 -3.07 -10.29 11.25
CA LYS A 86 -3.95 -9.28 11.82
C LYS A 86 -4.03 -8.04 10.94
N ALA A 87 -2.92 -7.58 10.38
CA ALA A 87 -2.89 -6.44 9.48
C ALA A 87 -3.66 -6.71 8.18
N VAL A 88 -3.48 -7.88 7.56
CA VAL A 88 -4.22 -8.30 6.35
C VAL A 88 -5.72 -8.30 6.62
N LYS A 89 -6.16 -8.96 7.70
CA LYS A 89 -7.58 -9.03 8.05
C LYS A 89 -8.17 -7.64 8.28
N GLN A 90 -7.50 -6.81 9.06
CA GLN A 90 -7.95 -5.44 9.32
C GLN A 90 -7.99 -4.60 8.05
N HIS A 91 -7.03 -4.78 7.14
CA HIS A 91 -6.99 -4.04 5.88
C HIS A 91 -8.11 -4.47 4.93
N ARG A 92 -8.43 -5.76 4.86
CA ARG A 92 -9.60 -6.25 4.12
C ARG A 92 -10.89 -5.57 4.60
N GLU A 93 -11.12 -5.56 5.91
CA GLU A 93 -12.29 -4.90 6.51
C GLU A 93 -12.33 -3.38 6.20
N ARG A 94 -11.16 -2.71 6.14
CA ARG A 94 -11.08 -1.31 5.71
C ARG A 94 -11.42 -1.13 4.24
N CYS A 95 -10.99 -2.04 3.36
CA CYS A 95 -11.32 -1.99 1.94
C CYS A 95 -12.82 -2.18 1.72
N GLU A 96 -13.46 -3.12 2.42
CA GLU A 96 -14.91 -3.32 2.37
C GLU A 96 -15.68 -2.09 2.87
N PHE A 97 -15.26 -1.52 4.00
CA PHE A 97 -15.84 -0.28 4.50
C PHE A 97 -15.72 0.85 3.47
N TYR A 98 -14.56 0.95 2.82
CA TYR A 98 -14.29 1.96 1.81
C TYR A 98 -15.24 1.79 0.61
N ARG A 99 -15.32 0.58 0.02
CA ARG A 99 -16.26 0.28 -1.09
C ARG A 99 -17.69 0.70 -0.74
N ALA A 100 -18.17 0.30 0.44
CA ALA A 100 -19.52 0.62 0.89
C ALA A 100 -19.73 2.13 1.13
N ALA A 101 -18.69 2.87 1.51
CA ALA A 101 -18.76 4.30 1.79
C ALA A 101 -18.64 5.18 0.54
N THR A 102 -17.91 4.74 -0.48
CA THR A 102 -17.61 5.54 -1.69
C THR A 102 -18.34 5.06 -2.94
N GLY A 103 -18.78 3.80 -2.98
CA GLY A 103 -19.34 3.17 -4.18
C GLY A 103 -18.29 2.71 -5.19
N GLU A 104 -17.00 2.82 -4.89
CA GLU A 104 -15.92 2.35 -5.77
C GLU A 104 -15.85 0.81 -5.76
N ASN A 105 -15.87 0.20 -6.94
CA ASN A 105 -15.94 -1.26 -7.09
C ASN A 105 -14.58 -1.93 -7.29
N ASP A 106 -13.69 -1.36 -8.13
CA ASP A 106 -12.33 -1.89 -8.35
C ASP A 106 -11.33 -1.38 -7.31
N VAL A 107 -11.56 -1.79 -6.06
CA VAL A 107 -10.67 -1.47 -4.95
C VAL A 107 -9.69 -2.61 -4.74
N VAL A 108 -8.40 -2.32 -4.82
CA VAL A 108 -7.30 -3.27 -4.65
C VAL A 108 -6.62 -3.05 -3.30
N PRO A 109 -6.65 -4.04 -2.38
CA PRO A 109 -5.89 -3.94 -1.13
C PRO A 109 -4.40 -4.13 -1.41
N LEU A 110 -3.55 -3.31 -0.78
CA LEU A 110 -2.10 -3.47 -0.82
C LEU A 110 -1.50 -3.19 0.56
N ILE A 111 -0.54 -4.00 0.99
CA ILE A 111 0.30 -3.70 2.16
C ILE A 111 1.68 -3.36 1.66
N VAL A 112 2.20 -2.19 2.06
CA VAL A 112 3.56 -1.76 1.72
C VAL A 112 4.45 -1.85 2.95
N THR A 113 5.57 -2.56 2.83
CA THR A 113 6.52 -2.77 3.94
C THR A 113 7.82 -1.99 3.74
N LEU A 114 8.39 -1.50 4.83
CA LEU A 114 9.67 -0.78 4.78
C LEU A 114 10.86 -1.73 4.57
N ILE A 115 10.81 -2.93 5.15
CA ILE A 115 11.91 -3.90 5.12
C ILE A 115 11.88 -4.69 3.82
N GLU A 116 13.07 -4.96 3.27
CA GLU A 116 13.27 -5.79 2.10
C GLU A 116 12.89 -7.25 2.41
N GLU A 117 11.88 -7.74 1.70
CA GLU A 117 11.43 -9.14 1.67
C GLU A 117 11.12 -9.52 0.22
N ASP A 118 10.81 -10.77 -0.07
CA ASP A 118 10.16 -11.09 -1.34
C ASP A 118 8.73 -10.54 -1.35
N VAL A 119 8.19 -10.28 -2.55
CA VAL A 119 6.76 -9.95 -2.65
C VAL A 119 5.99 -11.18 -2.16
N LEU A 120 5.19 -10.99 -1.11
CA LEU A 120 4.40 -12.06 -0.51
C LEU A 120 2.92 -11.80 -0.78
N PHE A 121 2.15 -12.87 -0.85
CA PHE A 121 0.70 -12.80 -0.85
C PHE A 121 0.18 -13.50 0.39
N TYR A 122 -0.69 -12.81 1.13
CA TYR A 122 -1.36 -13.41 2.27
C TYR A 122 -2.87 -13.22 2.14
N GLU A 123 -3.59 -14.34 2.07
CA GLU A 123 -5.03 -14.39 1.73
C GLU A 123 -5.40 -13.50 0.52
N GLY A 124 -4.59 -13.53 -0.54
CA GLY A 124 -4.82 -12.74 -1.75
C GLY A 124 -4.50 -11.24 -1.65
N ILE A 125 -4.01 -10.75 -0.51
CA ILE A 125 -3.51 -9.37 -0.40
C ILE A 125 -2.01 -9.35 -0.67
N PRO A 126 -1.53 -8.56 -1.66
CA PRO A 126 -0.11 -8.37 -1.90
C PRO A 126 0.54 -7.59 -0.75
N ILE A 127 1.71 -8.08 -0.34
CA ILE A 127 2.61 -7.46 0.63
C ILE A 127 3.89 -7.14 -0.13
N VAL A 128 4.11 -5.86 -0.39
CA VAL A 128 5.14 -5.37 -1.30
C VAL A 128 6.12 -4.51 -0.53
N PRO A 129 7.41 -4.88 -0.50
CA PRO A 129 8.44 -3.97 -0.01
C PRO A 129 8.46 -2.69 -0.83
N ILE A 130 8.67 -1.56 -0.18
CA ILE A 130 8.67 -0.24 -0.83
C ILE A 130 9.65 -0.13 -2.00
N LEU A 131 10.79 -0.84 -1.91
CA LEU A 131 11.80 -0.89 -2.97
C LEU A 131 11.31 -1.64 -4.23
N LYS A 132 10.32 -2.53 -4.09
CA LYS A 132 9.69 -3.30 -5.17
C LYS A 132 8.34 -2.71 -5.60
N LEU A 133 7.89 -1.62 -4.99
CA LEU A 133 6.58 -1.03 -5.28
C LEU A 133 6.49 -0.49 -6.72
N ASP A 134 7.52 0.19 -7.21
CA ASP A 134 7.52 0.73 -8.58
C ASP A 134 7.43 -0.39 -9.63
N SER A 135 8.27 -1.43 -9.52
CA SER A 135 8.23 -2.57 -10.43
C SER A 135 6.91 -3.32 -10.34
N PHE A 136 6.39 -3.52 -9.12
CA PHE A 136 5.05 -4.09 -8.90
C PHE A 136 4.01 -3.28 -9.68
N LEU A 137 3.87 -1.97 -9.47
CA LEU A 137 2.86 -1.15 -10.15
C LEU A 137 2.96 -1.16 -11.69
N ARG A 138 4.15 -1.37 -12.25
CA ARG A 138 4.36 -1.50 -13.71
C ARG A 138 3.96 -2.88 -14.25
N GLU A 139 4.12 -3.93 -13.45
CA GLU A 139 3.77 -5.32 -13.81
C GLU A 139 2.29 -5.65 -13.55
N GLU A 140 1.62 -4.83 -12.73
CA GLU A 140 0.23 -4.99 -12.26
C GLU A 140 -0.86 -4.84 -13.33
N GLU A 141 -0.51 -4.70 -14.61
CA GLU A 141 -1.45 -5.00 -15.71
C GLU A 141 -2.02 -6.43 -15.59
N CYS A 142 -1.37 -7.33 -14.85
CA CYS A 142 -1.79 -8.73 -14.62
C CYS A 142 -2.64 -9.00 -13.35
N LEU A 143 -2.87 -8.02 -12.45
CA LEU A 143 -3.67 -8.26 -11.23
C LEU A 143 -5.17 -8.62 -11.45
N PRO A 144 -5.86 -8.20 -12.53
CA PRO A 144 -7.26 -8.57 -12.76
C PRO A 144 -7.51 -10.09 -12.77
N LEU A 145 -6.58 -10.87 -13.34
CA LEU A 145 -6.70 -12.34 -13.45
C LEU A 145 -6.63 -13.04 -12.08
N TYR A 146 -5.93 -12.45 -11.12
CA TYR A 146 -5.74 -13.03 -9.78
C TYR A 146 -6.96 -12.83 -8.87
N LEU A 147 -7.66 -11.70 -9.02
CA LEU A 147 -8.92 -11.41 -8.31
C LEU A 147 -10.10 -12.21 -8.87
N GLU A 148 -10.10 -12.53 -10.17
CA GLU A 148 -11.10 -13.38 -10.80
C GLU A 148 -10.99 -14.85 -10.34
N ALA A 149 -9.77 -15.36 -10.18
CA ALA A 149 -9.53 -16.72 -9.68
C ALA A 149 -10.05 -16.96 -8.24
N GLN A 150 -10.31 -15.91 -7.47
CA GLN A 150 -10.85 -15.99 -6.11
C GLN A 150 -12.37 -15.81 -6.01
N LYS A 151 -13.05 -15.44 -7.09
CA LYS A 151 -14.53 -15.41 -7.14
C LYS A 151 -15.15 -16.79 -7.39
N SER A 152 -14.33 -17.82 -7.60
CA SER A 152 -14.75 -19.18 -7.94
C SER A 152 -14.41 -20.23 -6.87
N ALA A 153 -14.05 -19.80 -5.65
CA ALA A 153 -13.77 -20.68 -4.50
C ALA A 153 -14.80 -20.49 -3.37
#